data_AF-A0A7W1QE41-F1
#
_entry.id   AF-A0A7W1QE41-F1
#
_cell.length_a   1.000
_cell.length_b   1.000
_cell.length_c   1.000
_cell.angle_alpha   90.00
_cell.angle_beta   90.00
_cell.angle_gamma   90.00
#
_symmetry.space_group_name_H-M   'P 1'
#
loop_
_entity.id
_entity.type
_entity.pdbx_description
1 polymer ?
#
loop_
_entity_poly.entity_id
_entity_poly.type
_entity_poly.pdbx_seq_one_letter_code
_entity_poly.pdbx_strand_id
1 'polypeptide(L)'
;MSELEQEQAPRDVAAGELTAQVSGVRWSVPDGDFAVLDAVTDDGDDAVIVGPLSHVHEGESIAVAGGWKRHPRHGWQFQATRVRLQEPVGDHAVRAYLESIKHVGPLAAVRLVQRFGASEVLAEIDRDPERILGSVPG
;
A
#
# COMPACT_ATOMS: atom_id res chain seq x y z
N MET A 1 22.39 -18.54 -17.77
CA MET A 1 20.95 -18.79 -17.97
C MET A 1 20.26 -18.13 -16.79
N SER A 2 19.78 -16.91 -17.00
CA SER A 2 18.33 -16.59 -16.97
C SER A 2 17.97 -16.20 -15.52
N GLU A 3 17.48 -15.03 -15.19
CA GLU A 3 16.77 -14.00 -15.94
C GLU A 3 17.38 -12.62 -15.64
N LEU A 4 17.32 -11.73 -16.61
CA LEU A 4 17.32 -10.30 -16.32
C LEU A 4 16.14 -10.08 -15.34
N GLU A 5 16.45 -9.73 -14.09
CA GLU A 5 15.50 -9.03 -13.22
C GLU A 5 14.98 -7.85 -14.03
N GLN A 6 13.82 -8.05 -14.66
CA GLN A 6 13.26 -7.06 -15.56
C GLN A 6 12.89 -5.88 -14.68
N GLU A 7 13.73 -4.84 -14.74
CA GLU A 7 13.56 -3.54 -14.11
C GLU A 7 12.26 -2.93 -14.67
N GLN A 8 11.13 -3.35 -14.08
CA GLN A 8 9.82 -2.88 -14.47
C GLN A 8 9.69 -1.46 -13.94
N ALA A 9 9.55 -0.52 -14.87
CA ALA A 9 9.16 0.82 -14.51
C ALA A 9 7.82 0.74 -13.75
N PRO A 10 7.65 1.49 -12.65
CA PRO A 10 6.40 1.53 -11.94
C PRO A 10 5.29 1.92 -12.91
N ARG A 11 4.14 1.23 -12.83
CA ARG A 11 2.99 1.54 -13.70
C ARG A 11 2.55 3.00 -13.57
N ASP A 12 2.63 3.56 -12.37
CA ASP A 12 2.32 4.96 -12.11
C ASP A 12 3.47 5.67 -11.36
N VAL A 13 4.37 6.26 -12.13
CA VAL A 13 5.46 7.09 -11.60
C VAL A 13 4.99 8.45 -11.05
N ALA A 14 3.77 8.88 -11.39
CA ALA A 14 3.18 10.12 -10.88
C ALA A 14 2.42 9.91 -9.57
N ALA A 15 2.16 8.66 -9.19
CA ALA A 15 1.54 8.31 -7.92
C ALA A 15 2.40 8.82 -6.75
N GLY A 16 1.82 9.74 -5.97
CA GLY A 16 2.41 10.26 -4.74
C GLY A 16 2.19 9.35 -3.53
N GLU A 17 1.43 8.26 -3.70
CA GLU A 17 1.11 7.28 -2.68
C GLU A 17 1.23 5.87 -3.28
N LEU A 18 1.73 4.92 -2.50
CA LEU A 18 1.96 3.54 -2.91
C LEU A 18 1.57 2.63 -1.76
N THR A 19 0.75 1.62 -2.05
CA THR A 19 0.49 0.51 -1.12
C THR A 19 1.26 -0.71 -1.61
N ALA A 20 2.00 -1.34 -0.70
CA ALA A 20 2.77 -2.54 -0.99
C ALA A 20 2.94 -3.40 0.26
N GLN A 21 3.07 -4.71 0.06
CA GLN A 21 3.49 -5.65 1.10
C GLN A 21 5.01 -5.82 1.07
N VAL A 22 5.64 -5.69 2.23
CA VAL A 22 7.09 -5.81 2.37
C VAL A 22 7.48 -7.29 2.18
N SER A 23 8.29 -7.57 1.17
CA SER A 23 8.80 -8.90 0.88
C SER A 23 10.18 -9.14 1.50
N GLY A 24 10.91 -8.08 1.87
CA GLY A 24 12.17 -8.21 2.59
C GLY A 24 12.84 -6.88 2.93
N VAL A 25 13.77 -6.91 3.88
CA VAL A 25 14.63 -5.76 4.22
C VAL A 25 15.97 -5.90 3.49
N ARG A 26 16.20 -5.12 2.45
CA ARG A 26 17.46 -5.13 1.68
C ARG A 26 18.61 -4.56 2.48
N TRP A 27 18.35 -3.46 3.19
CA TRP A 27 19.34 -2.78 4.02
C TRP A 27 18.66 -1.83 5.01
N SER A 28 19.21 -1.69 6.21
CA SER A 28 18.77 -0.70 7.19
C SER A 28 19.97 -0.10 7.93
N VAL A 29 19.81 1.13 8.40
CA VAL A 29 20.78 1.76 9.31
C VAL A 29 20.54 1.22 10.73
N PRO A 30 21.54 0.61 11.41
CA PRO A 30 21.35 0.01 12.73
C PRO A 30 20.86 0.98 13.83
N ASP A 31 21.28 2.25 13.76
CA ASP A 31 20.95 3.30 14.73
C ASP A 31 20.17 4.47 14.09
N GLY A 32 19.55 4.23 12.93
CA GLY A 32 18.90 5.28 12.15
C GLY A 32 17.54 4.87 11.63
N ASP A 33 16.75 5.86 11.22
CA ASP A 33 15.41 5.59 10.73
C ASP A 33 15.37 5.07 9.31
N PHE A 34 16.49 5.17 8.58
CA PHE A 34 16.54 4.88 7.15
C PHE A 34 16.65 3.38 6.85
N ALA A 35 15.76 2.87 6.00
CA ALA A 35 15.81 1.53 5.45
C ALA A 35 15.48 1.51 3.96
N VAL A 36 15.98 0.47 3.30
CA VAL A 36 15.70 0.07 1.92
C VAL A 36 14.97 -1.26 2.00
N LEU A 37 13.72 -1.26 1.57
CA LEU A 37 12.83 -2.41 1.63
C LEU A 37 12.51 -2.86 0.21
N ASP A 38 12.47 -4.17 0.02
CA ASP A 38 11.84 -4.79 -1.13
C ASP A 38 10.37 -5.05 -0.78
N ALA A 39 9.47 -4.69 -1.69
CA ALA A 39 8.03 -4.81 -1.48
C ALA A 39 7.33 -5.18 -2.79
N VAL A 40 6.15 -5.77 -2.67
CA VAL A 40 5.28 -6.12 -3.79
C VAL A 40 4.03 -5.26 -3.68
N THR A 41 3.74 -4.48 -4.72
CA THR A 41 2.56 -3.62 -4.79
C THR A 41 1.26 -4.45 -4.85
N ASP A 42 0.12 -3.84 -4.54
CA ASP A 42 -1.20 -4.50 -4.68
C ASP A 42 -1.45 -5.04 -6.12
N ASP A 43 -0.80 -4.43 -7.12
CA ASP A 43 -0.85 -4.83 -8.53
C ASP A 43 0.04 -6.05 -8.88
N GLY A 44 0.81 -6.54 -7.91
CA GLY A 44 1.76 -7.66 -8.07
C GLY A 44 3.11 -7.26 -8.65
N ASP A 45 3.37 -5.96 -8.84
CA ASP A 45 4.65 -5.46 -9.34
C ASP A 45 5.66 -5.28 -8.19
N ASP A 46 6.92 -5.65 -8.40
CA ASP A 46 8.02 -5.42 -7.46
C ASP A 46 8.37 -3.93 -7.34
N ALA A 47 8.58 -3.48 -6.11
CA ALA A 47 8.92 -2.10 -5.77
C ALA A 47 10.02 -2.05 -4.71
N VAL A 48 10.97 -1.12 -4.90
CA VAL A 48 11.98 -0.80 -3.88
C VAL A 48 11.56 0.48 -3.18
N ILE A 49 11.38 0.43 -1.86
CA ILE A 49 10.92 1.56 -1.05
C ILE A 49 12.06 2.01 -0.14
N VAL A 50 12.36 3.31 -0.14
CA VAL A 50 13.43 3.91 0.67
C VAL A 50 12.91 5.06 1.51
N GLY A 51 13.31 5.14 2.77
CA GLY A 51 12.85 6.20 3.66
C GLY A 51 12.99 5.87 5.14
N PRO A 52 12.33 6.64 6.04
CA PRO A 52 12.33 6.41 7.48
C PRO A 52 11.46 5.18 7.85
N LEU A 53 11.90 3.98 7.43
CA LEU A 53 11.15 2.72 7.43
C LEU A 53 11.79 1.66 8.35
N SER A 54 12.71 2.05 9.23
CA SER A 54 13.41 1.13 10.16
C SER A 54 12.49 0.31 11.07
N HIS A 55 11.25 0.75 11.27
CA HIS A 55 10.24 0.10 12.11
C HIS A 55 9.35 -0.88 11.35
N VAL A 56 9.53 -1.02 10.04
CA VAL A 56 8.72 -1.87 9.17
C VAL A 56 9.41 -3.22 8.96
N HIS A 57 8.65 -4.30 9.01
CA HIS A 57 9.13 -5.67 8.93
C HIS A 57 8.59 -6.41 7.69
N GLU A 58 9.28 -7.49 7.33
CA GLU A 58 8.83 -8.41 6.29
C GLU A 58 7.44 -8.98 6.61
N GLY A 59 6.61 -9.07 5.58
CA GLY A 59 5.22 -9.54 5.67
C GLY A 59 4.22 -8.44 6.00
N GLU A 60 4.65 -7.26 6.46
CA GLU A 60 3.76 -6.14 6.76
C GLU A 60 3.29 -5.45 5.48
N SER A 61 2.01 -5.09 5.44
CA SER A 61 1.47 -4.23 4.39
C SER A 61 1.67 -2.79 4.81
N ILE A 62 2.17 -1.96 3.91
CA ILE A 62 2.43 -0.55 4.17
C ILE A 62 1.81 0.33 3.09
N ALA A 63 1.27 1.46 3.53
CA ALA A 63 0.91 2.58 2.68
C ALA A 63 1.94 3.69 2.88
N VAL A 64 2.68 4.01 1.82
CA VAL A 64 3.72 5.03 1.83
C VAL A 64 3.34 6.20 0.93
N ALA A 65 3.63 7.42 1.38
CA ALA A 65 3.47 8.63 0.59
C ALA A 65 4.86 9.21 0.27
N GLY A 66 5.05 9.66 -0.96
CA GLY A 66 6.37 10.01 -1.48
C GLY A 66 6.35 10.24 -2.98
N GLY A 67 7.40 9.77 -3.65
CA GLY A 67 7.47 9.81 -5.10
C GLY A 67 8.54 8.91 -5.66
N TRP A 68 8.34 8.50 -6.90
CA TRP A 68 9.29 7.68 -7.63
C TRP A 68 10.53 8.47 -8.05
N LYS A 69 11.69 7.88 -7.82
CA LYS A 69 12.98 8.45 -8.20
C LYS A 69 13.84 7.36 -8.83
N ARG A 70 14.55 7.72 -9.89
CA ARG A 70 15.49 6.82 -10.55
C ARG A 70 16.90 7.04 -9.99
N HIS A 71 17.48 5.99 -9.43
CA HIS A 71 18.87 5.96 -9.00
C HIS A 71 19.76 5.48 -10.15
N PRO A 72 20.88 6.17 -10.46
CA PRO A 72 21.73 5.86 -11.64
C PRO A 72 22.36 4.46 -11.62
N ARG A 73 22.46 3.81 -10.46
CA ARG A 73 23.05 2.47 -10.28
C ARG A 73 22.05 1.37 -9.91
N HIS A 74 20.87 1.74 -9.40
CA HIS A 74 19.95 0.79 -8.76
C HIS A 74 18.51 0.87 -9.32
N GLY A 75 18.28 1.64 -10.38
CA GLY A 75 16.97 1.68 -11.03
C GLY A 75 15.93 2.51 -10.26
N TRP A 76 14.67 2.13 -10.39
CA TRP A 76 13.53 2.84 -9.77
C TRP A 76 13.40 2.55 -8.28
N GLN A 77 13.21 3.59 -7.50
CA GLN A 77 12.97 3.52 -6.06
C GLN A 77 11.88 4.51 -5.67
N PHE A 78 10.99 4.09 -4.78
CA PHE A 78 9.99 4.97 -4.19
C PHE A 78 10.57 5.62 -2.94
N GLN A 79 10.76 6.95 -2.99
CA GLN A 79 11.26 7.70 -1.86
C GLN A 79 10.09 8.05 -0.93
N ALA A 80 9.87 7.20 0.08
CA ALA A 80 8.85 7.39 1.08
C ALA A 80 9.24 8.54 2.03
N THR A 81 8.35 9.51 2.15
CA THR A 81 8.42 10.60 3.14
C THR A 81 7.51 10.35 4.33
N ARG A 82 6.49 9.50 4.15
CA ARG A 82 5.57 9.08 5.19
C ARG A 82 5.23 7.61 4.98
N VAL A 83 5.08 6.88 6.07
CA VAL A 83 4.65 5.47 6.07
C VAL A 83 3.51 5.30 7.06
N ARG A 84 2.59 4.39 6.73
CA ARG A 84 1.56 3.88 7.62
C ARG A 84 1.53 2.36 7.46
N LEU A 85 1.54 1.64 8.58
CA LEU A 85 1.27 0.20 8.57
C LEU A 85 -0.21 -0.01 8.23
N GLN A 86 -0.48 -0.86 7.25
CA GLN A 86 -1.81 -1.40 6.97
C GLN A 86 -1.89 -2.82 7.53
N GLU A 87 -2.98 -3.14 8.21
CA GLU A 87 -3.22 -4.49 8.70
C GLU A 87 -3.54 -5.42 7.51
N PRO A 88 -2.66 -6.37 7.14
CA PRO A 88 -2.75 -7.11 5.87
C PRO A 88 -3.99 -8.01 5.74
N VAL A 89 -4.56 -8.43 6.88
CA VAL A 89 -5.57 -9.48 6.92
C VAL A 89 -6.99 -8.92 7.04
N GLY A 90 -7.14 -7.76 7.69
CA GLY A 90 -8.43 -7.09 7.81
C GLY A 90 -8.86 -6.41 6.51
N ASP A 91 -7.93 -5.68 5.89
CA ASP A 91 -8.25 -4.78 4.77
C ASP A 91 -8.71 -5.53 3.51
N HIS A 92 -8.08 -6.66 3.17
CA HIS A 92 -8.44 -7.42 1.97
C HIS A 92 -9.80 -8.13 2.11
N ALA A 93 -10.02 -8.83 3.23
CA ALA A 93 -11.28 -9.53 3.46
C ALA A 93 -12.46 -8.55 3.56
N VAL A 94 -12.24 -7.41 4.21
CA VAL A 94 -13.27 -6.38 4.33
C VAL A 94 -13.49 -5.66 3.00
N ARG A 95 -12.45 -5.33 2.22
CA ARG A 95 -12.64 -4.79 0.85
C ARG A 95 -13.43 -5.74 -0.02
N ALA A 96 -13.05 -7.01 -0.07
CA ALA A 96 -13.75 -8.02 -0.88
C ALA A 96 -15.23 -8.15 -0.47
N TYR A 97 -15.51 -8.07 0.83
CA TYR A 97 -16.88 -8.03 1.32
C TYR A 97 -17.61 -6.75 0.88
N LEU A 98 -16.98 -5.57 1.01
CA LEU A 98 -17.56 -4.30 0.58
C LEU A 98 -17.85 -4.27 -0.92
N GLU A 99 -16.95 -4.78 -1.75
CA GLU A 99 -17.14 -4.90 -3.21
C GLU A 99 -18.32 -5.80 -3.61
N SER A 100 -18.69 -6.75 -2.74
CA SER A 100 -19.87 -7.59 -2.96
C SER A 100 -21.20 -6.84 -2.71
N ILE A 101 -21.16 -5.68 -2.05
CA ILE A 101 -22.33 -4.86 -1.77
C ILE A 101 -22.76 -4.15 -3.05
N LYS A 102 -24.04 -4.29 -3.38
CA LYS A 102 -24.63 -3.60 -4.53
C LYS A 102 -24.39 -2.09 -4.40
N HIS A 103 -23.80 -1.50 -5.44
CA HIS A 103 -23.40 -0.08 -5.53
C HIS A 103 -22.05 0.30 -4.88
N VAL A 104 -21.27 -0.64 -4.37
CA VAL A 104 -19.91 -0.40 -3.88
C VAL A 104 -18.90 -0.99 -4.85
N GLY A 105 -18.25 -0.15 -5.64
CA GLY A 105 -17.16 -0.56 -6.52
C GLY A 105 -15.82 -0.72 -5.78
N PRO A 106 -14.79 -1.29 -6.44
CA PRO A 106 -13.45 -1.48 -5.85
C PRO A 106 -12.86 -0.18 -5.29
N LEU A 107 -13.03 0.92 -6.03
CA LEU A 107 -12.54 2.24 -5.60
C LEU A 107 -13.30 2.77 -4.37
N ALA A 108 -14.60 2.47 -4.26
CA ALA A 108 -15.40 2.85 -3.09
C ALA A 108 -15.02 2.01 -1.87
N ALA A 109 -14.83 0.70 -2.04
CA ALA A 109 -14.36 -0.20 -0.98
C ALA A 109 -12.99 0.23 -0.44
N VAL A 110 -12.05 0.57 -1.32
CA VAL A 110 -10.74 1.14 -0.97
C VAL A 110 -10.90 2.39 -0.11
N ARG A 111 -11.70 3.36 -0.54
CA ARG A 111 -11.92 4.63 0.16
C ARG A 111 -12.60 4.44 1.52
N LEU A 112 -13.56 3.52 1.62
CA LEU A 112 -14.25 3.21 2.87
C LEU A 112 -13.28 2.65 3.92
N VAL A 113 -12.48 1.67 3.53
CA VAL A 113 -11.45 1.08 4.41
C VAL A 113 -10.39 2.12 4.78
N GLN A 114 -9.95 2.98 3.84
CA GLN A 114 -9.02 4.07 4.15
C GLN A 114 -9.60 5.12 5.11
N ARG A 115 -10.91 5.37 5.04
CA ARG A 115 -11.58 6.40 5.84
C ARG A 115 -11.91 5.94 7.25
N PHE A 116 -12.39 4.71 7.40
CA PHE A 116 -12.92 4.20 8.67
C PHE A 116 -12.04 3.09 9.27
N GLY A 117 -11.11 2.51 8.52
CA GLY A 117 -10.35 1.31 8.92
C GLY A 117 -11.16 0.03 8.72
N ALA A 118 -10.51 -1.07 8.36
CA ALA A 118 -11.21 -2.33 8.07
C ALA A 118 -11.98 -2.91 9.26
N SER A 119 -11.48 -2.68 10.47
CA SER A 119 -12.10 -3.17 11.70
C SER A 119 -13.40 -2.44 12.07
N GLU A 120 -13.52 -1.15 11.74
CA GLU A 120 -14.68 -0.33 12.13
C GLU A 120 -15.67 -0.06 10.99
N VAL A 121 -15.23 -0.16 9.73
CA VAL A 121 -16.06 0.19 8.57
C VAL A 121 -17.38 -0.60 8.51
N LEU A 122 -17.37 -1.89 8.89
CA LEU A 122 -18.57 -2.70 8.92
C LEU A 122 -19.55 -2.22 10.01
N ALA A 123 -19.04 -1.87 11.19
CA ALA A 123 -19.85 -1.34 12.28
C ALA A 123 -20.43 0.05 11.95
N GLU A 124 -19.69 0.88 11.21
CA GLU A 124 -20.21 2.17 10.71
C GLU A 124 -21.31 1.97 9.66
N ILE A 125 -21.14 1.01 8.74
CA ILE A 125 -22.18 0.66 7.76
C ILE A 125 -23.43 0.12 8.45
N ASP A 126 -23.28 -0.75 9.45
CA ASP A 126 -24.41 -1.27 10.22
C ASP A 126 -25.18 -0.18 10.98
N ARG A 127 -24.49 0.91 11.38
CA ARG A 127 -25.11 2.03 12.08
C ARG A 127 -25.93 2.92 11.15
N ASP A 128 -25.39 3.25 9.98
CA ASP A 128 -26.04 4.16 9.02
C ASP A 128 -25.59 3.87 7.58
N PRO A 129 -26.16 2.84 6.93
CA PRO A 129 -25.67 2.37 5.64
C PRO A 129 -25.87 3.40 4.53
N GLU A 130 -26.98 4.14 4.54
CA GLU A 130 -27.26 5.16 3.51
C GLU A 130 -26.23 6.29 3.54
N ARG A 131 -25.86 6.76 4.74
CA ARG A 131 -24.86 7.82 4.90
C ARG A 131 -23.47 7.34 4.52
N ILE A 132 -23.08 6.14 4.95
CA ILE A 132 -21.72 5.63 4.74
C ILE A 132 -21.51 5.26 3.27
N LEU A 133 -22.43 4.49 2.69
CA LEU A 133 -22.35 4.11 1.27
C LEU A 133 -22.52 5.32 0.34
N GLY A 134 -23.33 6.32 0.72
CA GLY A 134 -23.46 7.58 -0.01
C GLY A 134 -22.26 8.53 0.11
N SER A 135 -21.35 8.30 1.07
CA SER A 135 -20.16 9.15 1.29
C SER A 135 -19.03 8.89 0.29
N VAL A 136 -19.15 7.85 -0.53
CA VAL A 136 -18.17 7.41 -1.51
C VAL A 136 -18.81 7.43 -2.90
N PRO A 137 -18.21 8.12 -3.88
CA PRO A 137 -18.67 8.03 -5.27
C PRO A 137 -18.50 6.60 -5.79
N GLY A 138 -19.55 6.08 -6.44
CA GLY A 138 -19.53 4.82 -7.19
C GLY A 138 -18.65 4.91 -8.44
#